data_AF-A0A928AW06-F1
#
_entry.id   AF-A0A928AW06-F1
#
_cell.length_a   1.000
_cell.length_b   1.000
_cell.length_c   1.000
_cell.angle_alpha   90.00
_cell.angle_beta   90.00
_cell.angle_gamma   90.00
#
_symmetry.space_group_name_H-M   'P 1'
#
loop_
_entity.id
_entity.type
_entity.pdbx_description
1 polymer ?
#
loop_
_entity_poly.entity_id
_entity_poly.type
_entity_poly.pdbx_seq_one_letter_code
_entity_poly.pdbx_strand_id
1 'polypeptide(L)'
;MYWIVFIFIAGCALFEIRNKRVNNSAFYTIFTVLVLMTVLRQGQGTDYYNYMEIYKEVGVISERTPLALLIMKDPLFSLINYAFIQLGVGYKLFSAIFSFIIMMLLYRFYKTSCHRSAVALFMLYATFYLVYPFSGIRQGLTMAIVLGILYPLLKKRSYWKYYIILFITSFIHQSVLICALFPLVYRMRIRSSTLIFIGAICTVVMVLGINWIELLPLPDMISGRAEEYTEVSSSTKYLAMMVRLLVVFPTFLVSDKKYRENPELNGIRNIIFMGFVVFAMLSFSDLIASRMSIYFRMFEGLFIFLLLFQSGLKRLNMQIGVYYFFIACILFTKDIGAFISQGEYRNCNIITYPYLTVFDDNQTIMYYRHNLSSADRIE
;
A
#
# COMPACT_ATOMS: atom_id res chain seq x y z
N MET A 1 -16.28 9.35 10.95
CA MET A 1 -16.42 7.89 10.68
C MET A 1 -15.10 7.12 10.78
N TYR A 2 -14.01 7.59 10.15
CA TYR A 2 -12.72 6.90 10.12
C TYR A 2 -12.15 6.52 11.49
N TRP A 3 -12.20 7.43 12.47
CA TRP A 3 -11.75 7.17 13.85
C TRP A 3 -12.58 6.12 14.58
N ILE A 4 -13.89 6.08 14.33
CA ILE A 4 -14.79 5.07 14.91
C ILE A 4 -14.39 3.69 14.42
N VAL A 5 -14.16 3.55 13.11
CA VAL A 5 -13.68 2.31 12.49
C VAL A 5 -12.28 1.95 12.99
N PHE A 6 -11.38 2.94 13.13
CA PHE A 6 -10.05 2.72 13.70
C PHE A 6 -10.12 2.12 15.11
N ILE A 7 -10.89 2.73 16.01
CA ILE A 7 -11.05 2.29 17.40
C ILE A 7 -11.70 0.90 17.46
N PHE A 8 -12.72 0.65 16.64
CA PHE A 8 -13.38 -0.64 16.56
C PHE A 8 -12.42 -1.76 16.14
N ILE A 9 -11.66 -1.54 15.06
CA ILE A 9 -10.68 -2.52 14.56
C ILE A 9 -9.55 -2.72 15.59
N ALA A 10 -9.06 -1.64 16.20
CA ALA A 10 -8.06 -1.70 17.25
C ALA A 10 -8.52 -2.54 18.45
N GLY A 11 -9.76 -2.35 18.92
CA GLY A 11 -10.35 -3.15 19.98
C GLY A 11 -10.41 -4.64 19.64
N CYS A 12 -10.81 -4.97 18.41
CA CYS A 12 -10.81 -6.34 17.91
C CYS A 12 -9.40 -6.94 17.84
N ALA A 13 -8.41 -6.18 17.36
CA ALA A 13 -7.02 -6.60 17.29
C ALA A 13 -6.42 -6.86 18.68
N LEU A 14 -6.66 -5.95 19.65
CA LEU A 14 -6.22 -6.12 21.04
C LEU A 14 -6.87 -7.35 21.70
N PHE A 15 -8.14 -7.61 21.40
CA PHE A 15 -8.84 -8.81 21.86
C PHE A 15 -8.19 -10.09 21.31
N GLU A 16 -7.84 -10.14 20.02
CA GLU A 16 -7.12 -11.28 19.44
C GLU A 16 -5.74 -11.48 20.09
N ILE A 17 -5.00 -10.40 20.33
CA ILE A 17 -3.67 -10.45 20.96
C ILE A 17 -3.76 -10.99 22.39
N ARG A 18 -4.69 -10.45 23.19
CA ARG A 18 -4.90 -10.84 24.58
C ARG A 18 -5.30 -12.31 24.70
N ASN A 19 -6.24 -12.76 23.88
CA ASN A 19 -6.76 -14.13 23.91
C ASN A 19 -5.92 -15.12 23.10
N LYS A 20 -4.89 -14.65 22.39
CA LYS A 20 -3.98 -15.46 21.56
C LYS A 20 -4.74 -16.33 20.54
N ARG A 21 -5.90 -15.85 20.09
CA ARG A 21 -6.77 -16.56 19.15
C ARG A 21 -7.40 -15.57 18.18
N VAL A 22 -7.48 -15.99 16.92
CA VAL A 22 -8.14 -15.23 15.86
C VAL A 22 -9.66 -15.27 16.02
N ASN A 23 -10.32 -14.14 15.77
CA ASN A 23 -11.77 -14.02 15.78
C ASN A 23 -12.33 -13.85 14.36
N ASN A 24 -12.83 -14.96 13.80
CA ASN A 24 -13.39 -14.98 12.45
C ASN A 24 -14.58 -14.02 12.28
N SER A 25 -15.44 -13.89 13.30
CA SER A 25 -16.61 -13.01 13.21
C SER A 25 -16.17 -11.55 13.13
N ALA A 26 -15.24 -11.14 14.00
CA ALA A 26 -14.65 -9.81 13.95
C ALA A 26 -14.02 -9.53 12.57
N PHE A 27 -13.29 -10.48 12.00
CA PHE A 27 -12.74 -10.35 10.67
C PHE A 27 -13.79 -10.09 9.59
N TYR A 28 -14.86 -10.88 9.54
CA TYR A 28 -15.91 -10.68 8.53
C TYR A 28 -16.62 -9.34 8.70
N THR A 29 -16.92 -8.94 9.93
CA THR A 29 -17.52 -7.64 10.22
C THR A 29 -16.62 -6.49 9.77
N ILE A 30 -15.35 -6.50 10.20
CA ILE A 30 -14.38 -5.47 9.82
C ILE A 30 -14.22 -5.42 8.31
N PHE A 31 -14.01 -6.57 7.67
CA PHE A 31 -13.76 -6.64 6.25
C PHE A 31 -14.94 -6.10 5.43
N THR A 32 -16.18 -6.44 5.81
CA THR A 32 -17.39 -5.91 5.18
C THR A 32 -17.49 -4.40 5.34
N VAL A 33 -17.23 -3.86 6.54
CA VAL A 33 -17.20 -2.40 6.76
C VAL A 33 -16.17 -1.74 5.84
N LEU A 34 -14.96 -2.29 5.75
CA LEU A 34 -13.92 -1.77 4.87
C LEU A 34 -14.30 -1.85 3.38
N VAL A 35 -14.97 -2.90 2.93
CA VAL A 35 -15.48 -2.99 1.55
C VAL A 35 -16.50 -1.89 1.29
N LEU A 36 -17.53 -1.78 2.14
CA LEU A 36 -18.58 -0.78 1.99
C LEU A 36 -17.99 0.63 1.96
N MET A 37 -17.04 0.91 2.85
CA MET A 37 -16.33 2.18 2.90
C MET A 37 -15.62 2.52 1.58
N THR A 38 -14.91 1.57 0.97
CA THR A 38 -14.23 1.82 -0.31
C THR A 38 -15.17 1.90 -1.51
N VAL A 39 -16.27 1.15 -1.50
CA VAL A 39 -17.20 1.04 -2.63
C VAL A 39 -18.16 2.22 -2.67
N LEU A 40 -18.65 2.67 -1.52
CA LEU A 40 -19.65 3.74 -1.41
C LEU A 40 -19.05 5.15 -1.36
N ARG A 41 -17.72 5.28 -1.40
CA ARG A 41 -17.06 6.59 -1.34
C ARG A 41 -17.30 7.41 -2.61
N GLN A 42 -17.43 8.72 -2.45
CA GLN A 42 -17.46 9.67 -3.58
C GLN A 42 -16.52 10.83 -3.32
N GLY A 43 -15.72 11.19 -4.32
CA GLY A 43 -14.87 12.38 -4.23
C GLY A 43 -13.89 12.30 -3.08
N GLN A 44 -13.38 11.11 -2.73
CA GLN A 44 -12.48 10.94 -1.58
C GLN A 44 -11.08 10.47 -1.94
N GLY A 45 -10.09 10.94 -1.19
CA GLY A 45 -8.68 10.70 -1.45
C GLY A 45 -8.05 11.74 -2.38
N THR A 46 -6.73 11.63 -2.52
CA THR A 46 -5.89 12.54 -3.31
C THR A 46 -6.11 12.39 -4.81
N ASP A 47 -6.34 11.15 -5.28
CA ASP A 47 -6.25 10.83 -6.70
C ASP A 47 -7.62 10.61 -7.37
N TYR A 48 -8.73 10.69 -6.62
CA TYR A 48 -10.08 10.37 -7.16
C TYR A 48 -10.41 11.19 -8.41
N TYR A 49 -10.27 12.52 -8.35
CA TYR A 49 -10.58 13.38 -9.49
C TYR A 49 -9.57 13.24 -10.62
N ASN A 50 -8.29 13.02 -10.32
CA ASN A 50 -7.29 12.71 -11.35
C ASN A 50 -7.66 11.44 -12.13
N TYR A 51 -8.17 10.41 -11.44
CA TYR A 51 -8.65 9.20 -12.11
C TYR A 51 -9.95 9.41 -12.89
N MET A 52 -10.81 10.31 -12.44
CA MET A 52 -12.00 10.72 -13.18
C MET A 52 -11.61 11.41 -14.50
N GLU A 53 -10.62 12.29 -14.46
CA GLU A 53 -10.09 12.97 -15.65
C GLU A 53 -9.46 11.98 -16.62
N ILE A 54 -8.60 11.07 -16.14
CA ILE A 54 -8.03 9.99 -16.97
C ILE A 54 -9.15 9.16 -17.62
N TYR A 55 -10.22 8.85 -16.88
CA TYR A 55 -11.34 8.09 -17.41
C TYR A 55 -12.04 8.84 -18.56
N LYS A 56 -12.27 10.16 -18.40
CA LYS A 56 -12.85 11.02 -19.44
C LYS A 56 -11.93 11.17 -20.65
N GLU A 57 -10.64 11.37 -20.43
CA GLU A 57 -9.62 11.47 -21.49
C GLU A 57 -9.56 10.20 -22.33
N VAL A 58 -9.60 9.02 -21.70
CA VAL A 58 -9.64 7.73 -22.43
C VAL A 58 -10.87 7.66 -23.33
N GLY A 59 -12.02 8.14 -22.88
CA GLY A 59 -13.23 8.23 -23.71
C GLY A 59 -12.97 9.03 -24.99
N VAL A 60 -12.48 10.27 -24.84
CA VAL A 60 -12.19 11.18 -25.97
C VAL A 60 -11.13 10.62 -26.92
N ILE A 61 -10.04 10.06 -26.39
CA ILE A 61 -8.96 9.48 -27.20
C ILE A 61 -9.47 8.27 -27.98
N SER A 62 -10.29 7.43 -27.33
CA SER A 62 -10.79 6.20 -27.93
C SER A 62 -11.74 6.43 -29.10
N GLU A 63 -12.51 7.53 -29.09
CA GLU A 63 -13.36 7.92 -30.23
C GLU A 63 -12.55 8.33 -31.46
N ARG A 64 -11.37 8.93 -31.26
CA ARG A 64 -10.52 9.45 -32.33
C ARG A 64 -9.53 8.41 -32.84
N THR A 65 -8.82 7.74 -31.94
CA THR A 65 -7.70 6.85 -32.24
C THR A 65 -7.55 5.76 -31.17
N PRO A 66 -8.30 4.64 -31.25
CA PRO A 66 -8.24 3.55 -30.27
C PRO A 66 -6.83 2.97 -30.05
N LEU A 67 -5.99 2.93 -31.08
CA LEU A 67 -4.63 2.39 -31.00
C LEU A 67 -3.70 3.24 -30.11
N ALA A 68 -4.01 4.52 -29.89
CA ALA A 68 -3.24 5.41 -29.04
C ALA A 68 -3.24 4.96 -27.56
N LEU A 69 -4.26 4.20 -27.14
CA LEU A 69 -4.36 3.66 -25.78
C LEU A 69 -3.18 2.72 -25.42
N LEU A 70 -2.57 2.07 -26.42
CA LEU A 70 -1.44 1.16 -26.21
C LEU A 70 -0.12 1.89 -25.91
N ILE A 71 -0.05 3.19 -26.21
CA ILE A 71 1.14 4.04 -26.02
C ILE A 71 1.03 4.87 -24.74
N MET A 72 -0.15 4.89 -24.09
CA MET A 72 -0.33 5.55 -22.80
C MET A 72 0.52 4.91 -21.70
N LYS A 73 0.83 5.70 -20.66
CA LYS A 73 1.73 5.32 -19.56
C LYS A 73 1.42 3.95 -18.92
N ASP A 74 0.13 3.63 -18.73
CA ASP A 74 -0.34 2.36 -18.20
C ASP A 74 -1.35 1.74 -19.19
N PRO A 75 -0.88 1.00 -20.21
CA PRO A 75 -1.73 0.55 -21.33
C PRO A 75 -2.89 -0.34 -20.90
N LEU A 76 -2.66 -1.28 -19.99
CA LEU A 76 -3.71 -2.20 -19.54
C LEU A 76 -4.74 -1.49 -18.67
N PHE A 77 -4.33 -0.50 -17.87
CA PHE A 77 -5.29 0.33 -17.13
C PHE A 77 -6.17 1.16 -18.08
N SER A 78 -5.57 1.72 -19.12
CA SER A 78 -6.28 2.50 -20.15
C SER A 78 -7.27 1.63 -20.93
N LEU A 79 -6.88 0.39 -21.27
CA LEU A 79 -7.76 -0.58 -21.91
C LEU A 79 -8.93 -1.00 -21.01
N ILE A 80 -8.70 -1.16 -19.71
CA ILE A 80 -9.79 -1.43 -18.74
C ILE A 80 -10.76 -0.25 -18.72
N ASN A 81 -10.28 1.00 -18.61
CA ASN A 81 -11.14 2.18 -18.65
C ASN A 81 -11.99 2.19 -19.93
N TYR A 82 -11.35 1.99 -21.09
CA TYR A 82 -12.02 1.92 -22.37
C TYR A 82 -13.13 0.87 -22.40
N ALA A 83 -12.86 -0.35 -21.91
CA ALA A 83 -13.87 -1.42 -21.87
C ALA A 83 -15.11 -1.01 -21.04
N PHE A 84 -14.93 -0.34 -19.90
CA PHE A 84 -16.06 0.15 -19.09
C PHE A 84 -16.82 1.29 -19.77
N ILE A 85 -16.12 2.19 -20.47
CA ILE A 85 -16.74 3.29 -21.22
C ILE A 85 -17.62 2.73 -22.34
N GLN A 86 -17.14 1.73 -23.07
CA GLN A 86 -17.91 1.06 -24.13
C GLN A 86 -19.15 0.33 -23.59
N LEU A 87 -19.15 -0.06 -22.32
CA LEU A 87 -20.31 -0.62 -21.62
C LEU A 87 -21.28 0.45 -21.07
N GLY A 88 -20.99 1.74 -21.29
CA GLY A 88 -21.81 2.85 -20.78
C GLY A 88 -21.73 3.04 -19.27
N VAL A 89 -20.66 2.55 -18.61
CA VAL A 89 -20.51 2.64 -17.16
C VAL A 89 -19.96 4.02 -16.76
N GLY A 90 -20.68 4.77 -15.94
CA GLY A 90 -20.19 6.04 -15.41
C GLY A 90 -19.02 5.88 -14.42
N TYR A 91 -18.21 6.93 -14.26
CA TYR A 91 -16.99 6.87 -13.43
C TYR A 91 -17.24 6.46 -11.97
N LYS A 92 -18.35 6.92 -11.35
CA LYS A 92 -18.71 6.56 -9.97
C LYS A 92 -18.88 5.04 -9.81
N LEU A 93 -19.63 4.41 -10.72
CA LEU A 93 -19.84 2.96 -10.73
C LEU A 93 -18.56 2.20 -11.11
N PHE A 94 -17.79 2.72 -12.07
CA PHE A 94 -16.46 2.17 -12.40
C PHE A 94 -15.55 2.13 -11.16
N SER A 95 -15.41 3.23 -10.44
CA SER A 95 -14.61 3.32 -9.22
C SER A 95 -15.11 2.33 -8.15
N ALA A 96 -16.43 2.21 -7.96
CA ALA A 96 -17.03 1.26 -7.02
C ALA A 96 -16.69 -0.20 -7.36
N ILE A 97 -16.85 -0.60 -8.62
CA ILE A 97 -16.51 -1.95 -9.11
C ILE A 97 -15.02 -2.21 -8.93
N PHE A 98 -14.17 -1.25 -9.30
CA PHE A 98 -12.73 -1.38 -9.22
C PHE A 98 -12.26 -1.54 -7.77
N SER A 99 -12.77 -0.73 -6.85
CA SER A 99 -12.52 -0.87 -5.41
C SER A 99 -13.01 -2.21 -4.87
N PHE A 100 -14.17 -2.72 -5.32
CA PHE A 100 -14.66 -4.03 -4.92
C PHE A 100 -13.71 -5.16 -5.37
N ILE A 101 -13.22 -5.13 -6.61
CA ILE A 101 -12.24 -6.11 -7.13
C ILE A 101 -10.96 -6.11 -6.29
N ILE A 102 -10.41 -4.92 -6.01
CA ILE A 102 -9.23 -4.75 -5.13
C ILE A 102 -9.48 -5.43 -3.78
N MET A 103 -10.62 -5.14 -3.16
CA MET A 103 -10.97 -5.74 -1.87
C MET A 103 -11.15 -7.25 -1.97
N MET A 104 -11.77 -7.82 -3.01
CA MET A 104 -11.90 -9.28 -3.13
C MET A 104 -10.55 -10.00 -3.26
N LEU A 105 -9.57 -9.40 -3.92
CA LEU A 105 -8.21 -9.92 -3.98
C LEU A 105 -7.52 -9.87 -2.60
N LEU A 106 -7.70 -8.77 -1.86
CA LEU A 106 -7.21 -8.66 -0.48
C LEU A 106 -7.92 -9.66 0.46
N TYR A 107 -9.22 -9.86 0.32
CA TYR A 107 -9.99 -10.85 1.09
C TYR A 107 -9.35 -12.22 0.98
N ARG A 108 -9.04 -12.66 -0.25
CA ARG A 108 -8.39 -13.93 -0.51
C ARG A 108 -7.08 -14.03 0.28
N PHE A 109 -6.25 -13.00 0.26
CA PHE A 109 -4.98 -12.98 0.99
C PHE A 109 -5.18 -13.04 2.51
N TYR A 110 -5.98 -12.14 3.10
CA TYR A 110 -6.15 -12.08 4.55
C TYR A 110 -6.90 -13.30 5.11
N LYS A 111 -7.85 -13.86 4.35
CA LYS A 111 -8.54 -15.11 4.72
C LYS A 111 -7.59 -16.31 4.75
N THR A 112 -6.68 -16.42 3.78
CA THR A 112 -5.84 -17.62 3.59
C THR A 112 -4.49 -17.54 4.28
N SER A 113 -3.78 -16.41 4.15
CA SER A 113 -2.42 -16.24 4.67
C SER A 113 -2.42 -15.72 6.10
N CYS A 114 -3.32 -14.78 6.42
CA CYS A 114 -3.45 -14.20 7.76
C CYS A 114 -4.52 -14.92 8.62
N HIS A 115 -5.04 -16.06 8.16
CA HIS A 115 -6.04 -16.87 8.86
C HIS A 115 -7.24 -16.09 9.40
N ARG A 116 -7.65 -15.02 8.70
CA ARG A 116 -8.75 -14.11 9.12
C ARG A 116 -8.42 -13.30 10.38
N SER A 117 -7.18 -12.87 10.57
CA SER A 117 -6.79 -12.06 11.71
C SER A 117 -7.24 -10.59 11.60
N ALA A 118 -7.90 -10.09 12.65
CA ALA A 118 -8.19 -8.68 12.85
C ALA A 118 -6.92 -7.83 13.02
N VAL A 119 -5.86 -8.37 13.64
CA VAL A 119 -4.56 -7.67 13.74
C VAL A 119 -3.98 -7.33 12.37
N ALA A 120 -4.05 -8.29 11.42
CA ALA A 120 -3.57 -8.06 10.07
C ALA A 120 -4.42 -7.01 9.32
N LEU A 121 -5.73 -7.00 9.53
CA LEU A 121 -6.64 -5.98 8.98
C LEU A 121 -6.46 -4.61 9.64
N PHE A 122 -6.09 -4.55 10.92
CA PHE A 122 -5.76 -3.30 11.59
C PHE A 122 -4.57 -2.61 10.92
N MET A 123 -3.53 -3.37 10.61
CA MET A 123 -2.37 -2.86 9.89
C MET A 123 -2.67 -2.48 8.45
N LEU A 124 -3.55 -3.22 7.77
CA LEU A 124 -4.09 -2.80 6.46
C LEU A 124 -4.75 -1.42 6.59
N TYR A 125 -5.69 -1.30 7.53
CA TYR A 125 -6.49 -0.09 7.72
C TYR A 125 -5.65 1.14 8.06
N ALA A 126 -4.72 0.97 9.01
CA ALA A 126 -3.92 2.07 9.54
C ALA A 126 -2.81 2.55 8.59
N THR A 127 -2.30 1.68 7.71
CA THR A 127 -1.08 1.99 6.94
C THR A 127 -1.30 2.06 5.42
N PHE A 128 -2.27 1.32 4.88
CA PHE A 128 -2.36 1.12 3.42
C PHE A 128 -3.76 1.41 2.87
N TYR A 129 -4.79 1.23 3.68
CA TYR A 129 -6.18 1.23 3.22
C TYR A 129 -6.61 2.56 2.61
N LEU A 130 -6.32 3.67 3.28
CA LEU A 130 -6.60 5.01 2.74
C LEU A 130 -5.80 5.23 1.46
N VAL A 131 -4.48 5.08 1.50
CA VAL A 131 -3.64 5.44 0.36
C VAL A 131 -3.93 4.61 -0.90
N TYR A 132 -4.17 3.29 -0.78
CA TYR A 132 -4.14 2.39 -1.94
C TYR A 132 -5.54 1.92 -2.39
N PRO A 133 -6.32 1.15 -1.60
CA PRO A 133 -7.72 0.87 -1.94
C PRO A 133 -8.61 2.13 -2.08
N PHE A 134 -8.30 3.19 -1.34
CA PHE A 134 -9.12 4.40 -1.26
C PHE A 134 -8.62 5.58 -2.09
N SER A 135 -7.39 5.60 -2.62
CA SER A 135 -6.93 6.71 -3.47
C SER A 135 -6.23 6.18 -4.72
N GLY A 136 -5.02 5.66 -4.58
CA GLY A 136 -4.17 5.19 -5.68
C GLY A 136 -4.62 3.85 -6.26
N ILE A 137 -5.78 3.80 -6.92
CA ILE A 137 -6.44 2.56 -7.36
C ILE A 137 -5.57 1.70 -8.28
N ARG A 138 -4.71 2.28 -9.13
CA ARG A 138 -3.75 1.53 -9.98
C ARG A 138 -2.77 0.74 -9.11
N GLN A 139 -2.10 1.44 -8.21
CA GLN A 139 -1.12 0.84 -7.31
C GLN A 139 -1.81 -0.12 -6.33
N GLY A 140 -2.97 0.24 -5.81
CA GLY A 140 -3.83 -0.61 -4.98
C GLY A 140 -4.22 -1.92 -5.66
N LEU A 141 -4.59 -1.90 -6.94
CA LEU A 141 -4.87 -3.13 -7.70
C LEU A 141 -3.63 -4.00 -7.86
N THR A 142 -2.49 -3.42 -8.28
CA THR A 142 -1.26 -4.22 -8.40
C THR A 142 -0.82 -4.81 -7.06
N MET A 143 -0.98 -4.08 -5.96
CA MET A 143 -0.77 -4.57 -4.61
C MET A 143 -1.71 -5.74 -4.28
N ALA A 144 -3.01 -5.59 -4.56
CA ALA A 144 -3.98 -6.65 -4.31
C ALA A 144 -3.70 -7.91 -5.15
N ILE A 145 -3.22 -7.76 -6.40
CA ILE A 145 -2.75 -8.88 -7.24
C ILE A 145 -1.50 -9.52 -6.64
N VAL A 146 -0.54 -8.73 -6.15
CA VAL A 146 0.68 -9.23 -5.51
C VAL A 146 0.31 -10.11 -4.31
N LEU A 147 -0.56 -9.64 -3.42
CA LEU A 147 -0.97 -10.41 -2.23
C LEU A 147 -1.90 -11.57 -2.55
N GLY A 148 -2.94 -11.33 -3.37
CA GLY A 148 -4.01 -12.28 -3.63
C GLY A 148 -3.63 -13.40 -4.61
N ILE A 149 -2.67 -13.14 -5.52
CA ILE A 149 -2.33 -14.05 -6.62
C ILE A 149 -0.84 -14.39 -6.61
N LEU A 150 0.05 -13.40 -6.69
CA LEU A 150 1.49 -13.66 -6.85
C LEU A 150 2.11 -14.29 -5.60
N TYR A 151 1.72 -13.87 -4.40
CA TYR A 151 2.23 -14.44 -3.16
C TYR A 151 1.85 -15.93 -2.99
N PRO A 152 0.61 -16.38 -3.23
CA PRO A 152 0.30 -17.81 -3.31
C PRO A 152 1.16 -18.58 -4.33
N LEU A 153 1.45 -17.99 -5.50
CA LEU A 153 2.31 -18.62 -6.51
C LEU A 153 3.78 -18.71 -6.04
N LEU A 154 4.26 -17.68 -5.34
CA LEU A 154 5.56 -17.65 -4.69
C LEU A 154 5.68 -18.80 -3.67
N LYS A 155 4.68 -18.97 -2.79
CA LYS A 155 4.63 -20.09 -1.82
C LYS A 155 4.63 -21.46 -2.52
N LYS A 156 3.85 -21.61 -3.59
CA LYS A 156 3.73 -22.84 -4.39
C LYS A 156 4.90 -23.09 -5.34
N ARG A 157 5.89 -22.20 -5.40
CA ARG A 157 7.07 -22.32 -6.28
C ARG A 157 6.74 -22.30 -7.78
N SER A 158 5.58 -21.75 -8.17
CA SER A 158 5.15 -21.69 -9.57
C SER A 158 5.70 -20.42 -10.23
N TYR A 159 7.03 -20.35 -10.36
CA TYR A 159 7.73 -19.13 -10.76
C TYR A 159 7.45 -18.70 -12.20
N TRP A 160 7.25 -19.65 -13.11
CA TRP A 160 6.84 -19.33 -14.48
C TRP A 160 5.52 -18.54 -14.50
N LYS A 161 4.48 -19.07 -13.82
CA LYS A 161 3.19 -18.39 -13.68
C LYS A 161 3.32 -17.07 -12.93
N TYR A 162 4.18 -17.01 -11.92
CA TYR A 162 4.48 -15.80 -11.18
C TYR A 162 5.00 -14.68 -12.10
N TYR A 163 6.04 -14.94 -12.89
CA TYR A 163 6.65 -13.93 -13.75
C TYR A 163 5.73 -13.50 -14.91
N ILE A 164 4.95 -14.42 -15.50
CA ILE A 164 3.96 -14.06 -16.52
C ILE A 164 2.91 -13.10 -15.94
N ILE A 165 2.33 -13.43 -14.79
CA ILE A 165 1.31 -12.57 -14.18
C ILE A 165 1.91 -11.25 -13.72
N LEU A 166 3.15 -11.26 -13.19
CA LEU A 166 3.87 -10.05 -12.82
C LEU A 166 4.08 -9.13 -14.03
N PHE A 167 4.52 -9.69 -15.16
CA PHE A 167 4.73 -8.95 -16.40
C PHE A 167 3.42 -8.33 -16.91
N ILE A 168 2.34 -9.10 -16.96
CA ILE A 168 1.01 -8.56 -17.34
C ILE A 168 0.57 -7.44 -16.38
N THR A 169 0.77 -7.64 -15.08
CA THR A 169 0.40 -6.65 -14.04
C THR A 169 1.19 -5.35 -14.18
N SER A 170 2.41 -5.40 -14.74
CA SER A 170 3.24 -4.22 -14.94
C SER A 170 2.65 -3.22 -15.93
N PHE A 171 1.76 -3.65 -16.84
CA PHE A 171 1.03 -2.76 -17.74
C PHE A 171 -0.12 -1.98 -17.05
N ILE A 172 -0.46 -2.33 -15.80
CA ILE A 172 -1.40 -1.56 -14.96
C ILE A 172 -0.63 -0.51 -14.15
N HIS A 173 0.53 -0.90 -13.63
CA HIS A 173 1.42 -0.01 -12.91
C HIS A 173 2.85 -0.56 -12.90
N GLN A 174 3.76 0.11 -13.61
CA GLN A 174 5.10 -0.40 -13.91
C GLN A 174 5.93 -0.74 -12.65
N SER A 175 5.76 -0.01 -11.55
CA SER A 175 6.56 -0.21 -10.33
C SER A 175 6.40 -1.60 -9.69
N VAL A 176 5.34 -2.35 -10.03
CA VAL A 176 5.15 -3.72 -9.52
C VAL A 176 6.30 -4.64 -9.89
N LEU A 177 7.05 -4.35 -10.97
CA LEU A 177 8.21 -5.13 -11.42
C LEU A 177 9.28 -5.30 -10.34
N ILE A 178 9.34 -4.41 -9.33
CA ILE A 178 10.24 -4.58 -8.18
C ILE A 178 9.97 -5.89 -7.41
N CYS A 179 8.75 -6.44 -7.51
CA CYS A 179 8.37 -7.73 -6.94
C CYS A 179 9.11 -8.91 -7.59
N ALA A 180 9.75 -8.74 -8.76
CA ALA A 180 10.59 -9.77 -9.37
C ALA A 180 11.71 -10.25 -8.43
N LEU A 181 12.06 -9.45 -7.41
CA LEU A 181 13.01 -9.81 -6.37
C LEU A 181 12.47 -10.85 -5.38
N PHE A 182 11.14 -11.03 -5.25
CA PHE A 182 10.55 -11.87 -4.20
C PHE A 182 10.98 -13.35 -4.30
N PRO A 183 10.96 -14.03 -5.46
CA PRO A 183 11.44 -15.41 -5.57
C PRO A 183 12.88 -15.62 -5.10
N LEU A 184 13.75 -14.62 -5.29
CA LEU A 184 15.14 -14.64 -4.83
C LEU A 184 15.20 -14.49 -3.31
N VAL A 185 14.64 -13.41 -2.76
CA VAL A 185 14.81 -13.08 -1.34
C VAL A 185 14.01 -13.98 -0.40
N TYR A 186 12.84 -14.47 -0.82
CA TYR A 186 11.93 -15.24 0.02
C TYR A 186 12.54 -16.54 0.57
N ARG A 187 13.57 -17.09 -0.09
CA ARG A 187 14.20 -18.35 0.32
C ARG A 187 15.58 -18.21 0.94
N MET A 188 16.15 -17.02 0.94
CA MET A 188 17.48 -16.81 1.49
C MET A 188 17.48 -17.15 2.99
N ARG A 189 18.51 -17.85 3.46
CA ARG A 189 18.72 -18.12 4.88
C ARG A 189 19.79 -17.17 5.40
N ILE A 190 19.39 -15.93 5.64
CA ILE A 190 20.29 -14.86 6.09
C ILE A 190 20.35 -14.90 7.62
N ARG A 191 21.56 -14.85 8.18
CA ARG A 191 21.77 -14.74 9.64
C ARG A 191 21.35 -13.35 10.11
N SER A 192 20.82 -13.25 11.33
CA SER A 192 20.38 -11.96 11.87
C SER A 192 21.56 -10.97 12.00
N SER A 193 22.77 -11.44 12.31
CA SER A 193 23.96 -10.58 12.33
C SER A 193 24.26 -9.93 10.97
N THR A 194 24.10 -10.67 9.88
CA THR A 194 24.25 -10.14 8.51
C THR A 194 23.17 -9.10 8.19
N LEU A 195 21.92 -9.36 8.60
CA LEU A 195 20.84 -8.38 8.43
C LEU A 195 21.10 -7.10 9.25
N ILE A 196 21.62 -7.22 10.48
CA ILE A 196 21.98 -6.05 11.31
C ILE A 196 23.10 -5.26 10.65
N PHE A 197 24.15 -5.92 10.15
CA PHE A 197 25.26 -5.28 9.45
C PHE A 197 24.80 -4.52 8.20
N ILE A 198 24.03 -5.18 7.32
CA ILE A 198 23.44 -4.55 6.13
C ILE A 198 22.50 -3.41 6.55
N GLY A 199 21.70 -3.60 7.61
CA GLY A 199 20.78 -2.61 8.12
C GLY A 199 21.48 -1.35 8.62
N ALA A 200 22.62 -1.51 9.30
CA ALA A 200 23.46 -0.39 9.72
C ALA A 200 24.02 0.38 8.53
N ILE A 201 24.55 -0.31 7.52
CA ILE A 201 25.03 0.32 6.27
C ILE A 201 23.89 1.09 5.60
N CYS A 202 22.73 0.46 5.37
CA CYS A 202 21.56 1.11 4.78
C CYS A 202 21.10 2.34 5.58
N THR A 203 21.20 2.30 6.91
CA THR A 203 20.90 3.45 7.77
C THR A 203 21.85 4.61 7.52
N VAL A 204 23.15 4.33 7.45
CA VAL A 204 24.16 5.35 7.09
C VAL A 204 23.88 5.94 5.71
N VAL A 205 23.59 5.10 4.72
CA VAL A 205 23.26 5.54 3.35
C VAL A 205 22.05 6.49 3.33
N MET A 206 20.98 6.15 4.06
CA MET A 206 19.81 7.01 4.16
C MET A 206 20.12 8.36 4.81
N VAL A 207 20.85 8.35 5.92
CA VAL A 207 21.19 9.57 6.67
C VAL A 207 22.07 10.50 5.84
N LEU A 208 23.04 9.93 5.11
CA LEU A 208 23.92 10.68 4.21
C LEU A 208 23.21 11.11 2.92
N GLY A 209 22.07 10.50 2.57
CA GLY A 209 21.31 10.84 1.36
C GLY A 209 22.10 10.62 0.07
N ILE A 210 22.92 9.57 0.02
CA ILE A 210 23.85 9.33 -1.09
C ILE A 210 23.07 9.14 -2.40
N ASN A 211 23.32 10.00 -3.39
CA ASN A 211 22.80 9.85 -4.74
C ASN A 211 23.74 9.00 -5.59
N TRP A 212 23.47 7.70 -5.63
CA TRP A 212 24.27 6.75 -6.42
C TRP A 212 24.16 6.98 -7.93
N ILE A 213 23.14 7.70 -8.41
CA ILE A 213 22.95 8.00 -9.84
C ILE A 213 24.01 8.99 -10.33
N GLU A 214 24.37 9.99 -9.51
CA GLU A 214 25.45 10.93 -9.82
C GLU A 214 26.83 10.26 -9.87
N LEU A 215 26.98 9.10 -9.23
CA LEU A 215 28.20 8.28 -9.27
C LEU A 215 28.25 7.38 -10.52
N LEU A 216 27.15 7.24 -11.26
CA LEU A 216 27.10 6.49 -12.50
C LEU A 216 27.28 7.45 -13.70
N PRO A 217 28.17 7.16 -14.65
CA PRO A 217 28.30 7.96 -15.87
C PRO A 217 27.08 7.71 -16.77
N LEU A 218 25.97 8.38 -16.47
CA LEU A 218 24.71 8.27 -17.20
C LEU A 218 24.55 9.46 -18.16
N PRO A 219 23.91 9.27 -19.34
CA PRO A 219 23.63 10.36 -20.27
C PRO A 219 22.74 11.45 -19.65
N ASP A 220 22.96 12.72 -20.02
CA ASP A 220 22.32 13.92 -19.45
C ASP A 220 20.78 13.92 -19.46
N MET A 221 20.15 13.10 -20.30
CA MET A 221 18.68 12.92 -20.30
C MET A 221 18.13 12.25 -19.02
N ILE A 222 18.98 11.56 -18.26
CA ILE A 222 18.61 10.88 -17.00
C ILE A 222 18.93 11.77 -15.79
N SER A 223 19.99 12.58 -15.85
CA SER A 223 20.38 13.51 -14.76
C SER A 223 19.37 14.65 -14.59
N GLY A 224 18.89 15.26 -15.69
CA GLY A 224 17.91 16.37 -15.62
C GLY A 224 16.55 15.98 -15.02
N ARG A 225 16.16 14.69 -15.07
CA ARG A 225 14.95 14.18 -14.41
C ARG A 225 15.15 13.84 -12.93
N ALA A 226 16.38 13.75 -12.45
CA ALA A 226 16.68 13.49 -11.04
C ALA A 226 16.65 14.79 -10.22
N GLU A 227 17.08 15.91 -10.79
CA GLU A 227 17.09 17.24 -10.16
C GLU A 227 15.70 17.78 -9.83
N GLU A 228 14.67 17.43 -10.60
CA GLU A 228 13.28 17.88 -10.38
C GLU A 228 12.62 17.26 -9.12
N TYR A 229 13.25 16.25 -8.49
CA TYR A 229 12.70 15.53 -7.32
C TYR A 229 13.47 15.74 -6.01
N THR A 230 14.47 16.63 -5.97
CA THR A 230 15.36 16.79 -4.80
C THR A 230 14.92 17.87 -3.81
N GLU A 231 13.93 18.71 -4.13
CA GLU A 231 13.41 19.73 -3.20
C GLU A 231 12.28 19.19 -2.32
N VAL A 232 12.62 18.56 -1.19
CA VAL A 232 11.67 18.25 -0.11
C VAL A 232 12.19 18.78 1.22
N SER A 233 11.30 19.42 1.99
CA SER A 233 11.57 19.96 3.32
C SER A 233 12.22 18.93 4.26
N SER A 234 13.27 19.34 4.97
CA SER A 234 14.12 18.47 5.81
C SER A 234 13.38 17.71 6.92
N SER A 235 12.29 18.23 7.47
CA SER A 235 11.58 17.61 8.61
C SER A 235 10.77 16.36 8.27
N THR A 236 10.14 16.30 7.09
CA THR A 236 9.36 15.15 6.63
C THR A 236 10.23 13.94 6.27
N LYS A 237 11.45 14.22 5.79
CA LYS A 237 12.46 13.21 5.43
C LYS A 237 12.86 12.35 6.63
N TYR A 238 13.19 12.96 7.77
CA TYR A 238 13.59 12.21 8.97
C TYR A 238 12.44 11.40 9.57
N LEU A 239 11.22 11.92 9.54
CA LEU A 239 10.04 11.17 9.99
C LEU A 239 9.84 9.91 9.12
N ALA A 240 9.96 10.03 7.79
CA ALA A 240 9.85 8.91 6.88
C ALA A 240 10.92 7.84 7.16
N MET A 241 12.18 8.25 7.36
CA MET A 241 13.28 7.36 7.73
C MET A 241 13.03 6.64 9.07
N MET A 242 12.61 7.37 10.10
CA MET A 242 12.33 6.82 11.42
C MET A 242 11.23 5.76 11.35
N VAL A 243 10.15 6.03 10.63
CA VAL A 243 9.08 5.05 10.39
C VAL A 243 9.62 3.78 9.74
N ARG A 244 10.57 3.89 8.78
CA ARG A 244 11.16 2.70 8.14
C ARG A 244 12.02 1.88 9.09
N LEU A 245 12.79 2.53 9.96
CA LEU A 245 13.55 1.83 11.00
C LEU A 245 12.63 1.11 11.98
N LEU A 246 11.56 1.77 12.42
CA LEU A 246 10.57 1.17 13.33
C LEU A 246 9.86 -0.03 12.70
N VAL A 247 9.49 0.03 11.43
CA VAL A 247 8.86 -1.11 10.74
C VAL A 247 9.79 -2.33 10.68
N VAL A 248 11.09 -2.13 10.48
CA VAL A 248 12.07 -3.20 10.31
C VAL A 248 12.55 -3.77 11.63
N PHE A 249 12.56 -2.97 12.70
CA PHE A 249 13.09 -3.38 14.01
C PHE A 249 12.61 -4.76 14.50
N PRO A 250 11.31 -5.14 14.37
CA PRO A 250 10.81 -6.44 14.80
C PRO A 250 11.40 -7.65 14.06
N THR A 251 12.06 -7.45 12.91
CA THR A 251 12.80 -8.49 12.19
C THR A 251 14.00 -9.04 12.97
N PHE A 252 14.46 -8.31 13.99
CA PHE A 252 15.60 -8.68 14.83
C PHE A 252 15.19 -9.32 16.16
N LEU A 253 13.89 -9.34 16.50
CA LEU A 253 13.41 -9.82 17.81
C LEU A 253 13.38 -11.35 17.94
N VAL A 254 13.33 -12.07 16.82
CA VAL A 254 13.21 -13.53 16.79
C VAL A 254 14.59 -14.16 16.56
N SER A 255 14.89 -15.24 17.28
CA SER A 255 16.17 -15.92 17.13
C SER A 255 16.32 -16.62 15.76
N ASP A 256 17.56 -16.70 15.26
CA ASP A 256 17.87 -17.38 13.99
C ASP A 256 17.43 -18.85 13.95
N LYS A 257 17.33 -19.52 15.11
CA LYS A 257 16.79 -20.88 15.19
C LYS A 257 15.33 -20.91 14.74
N LYS A 258 14.51 -19.98 15.24
CA LYS A 258 13.07 -19.92 14.92
C LYS A 258 12.80 -19.54 13.46
N TYR A 259 13.60 -18.64 12.89
CA TYR A 259 13.51 -18.36 11.46
C TYR A 259 13.88 -19.57 10.60
N ARG A 260 14.82 -20.41 11.03
CA ARG A 260 15.16 -21.65 10.31
C ARG A 260 14.06 -22.71 10.40
N GLU A 261 13.37 -22.79 11.55
CA GLU A 261 12.24 -23.71 11.78
C GLU A 261 10.97 -23.32 11.02
N ASN A 262 10.74 -22.02 10.78
CA ASN A 262 9.55 -21.51 10.08
C ASN A 262 9.94 -20.79 8.76
N PRO A 263 9.91 -21.51 7.61
CA PRO A 263 10.28 -20.94 6.31
C PRO A 263 9.43 -19.75 5.87
N GLU A 264 8.15 -19.72 6.23
CA GLU A 264 7.24 -18.63 5.89
C GLU A 264 7.60 -17.35 6.65
N LEU A 265 7.80 -17.47 7.97
CA LEU A 265 8.26 -16.35 8.80
C LEU A 265 9.62 -15.80 8.32
N ASN A 266 10.57 -16.66 7.95
CA ASN A 266 11.85 -16.25 7.38
C ASN A 266 11.70 -15.55 6.02
N GLY A 267 10.87 -16.09 5.13
CA GLY A 267 10.65 -15.51 3.82
C GLY A 267 10.00 -14.12 3.89
N ILE A 268 9.01 -13.95 4.77
CA ILE A 268 8.39 -12.64 5.00
C ILE A 268 9.35 -11.65 5.67
N ARG A 269 10.17 -12.10 6.64
CA ARG A 269 11.26 -11.28 7.20
C ARG A 269 12.15 -10.72 6.10
N ASN A 270 12.61 -11.58 5.19
CA ASN A 270 13.51 -11.17 4.12
C ASN A 270 12.85 -10.21 3.14
N ILE A 271 11.57 -10.39 2.81
CA ILE A 271 10.82 -9.44 1.97
C ILE A 271 10.77 -8.07 2.65
N ILE A 272 10.35 -7.99 3.92
CA ILE A 272 10.27 -6.70 4.63
C ILE A 272 11.64 -6.03 4.71
N PHE A 273 12.68 -6.79 5.05
CA PHE A 273 14.04 -6.27 5.12
C PHE A 273 14.55 -5.82 3.73
N MET A 274 14.22 -6.54 2.66
CA MET A 274 14.54 -6.08 1.31
C MET A 274 13.85 -4.76 0.97
N GLY A 275 12.62 -4.54 1.45
CA GLY A 275 11.93 -3.26 1.32
C GLY A 275 12.68 -2.09 1.96
N PHE A 276 13.37 -2.34 3.07
CA PHE A 276 14.25 -1.37 3.71
C PHE A 276 15.51 -1.09 2.89
N VAL A 277 16.14 -2.14 2.35
CA VAL A 277 17.29 -2.01 1.45
C VAL A 277 16.92 -1.19 0.22
N VAL A 278 15.79 -1.50 -0.43
CA VAL A 278 15.28 -0.76 -1.60
C VAL A 278 15.02 0.71 -1.24
N PHE A 279 14.38 0.97 -0.09
CA PHE A 279 14.16 2.33 0.36
C PHE A 279 15.47 3.09 0.57
N ALA A 280 16.45 2.47 1.22
CA ALA A 280 17.75 3.08 1.49
C ALA A 280 18.52 3.40 0.20
N MET A 281 18.56 2.47 -0.75
CA MET A 281 19.22 2.67 -2.04
C MET A 281 18.58 3.79 -2.87
N LEU A 282 17.27 4.01 -2.70
CA LEU A 282 16.50 5.02 -3.44
C LEU A 282 16.28 6.31 -2.65
N SER A 283 16.90 6.45 -1.46
CA SER A 283 16.64 7.55 -0.52
C SER A 283 17.07 8.93 -1.01
N PHE A 284 17.73 9.02 -2.17
CA PHE A 284 17.95 10.26 -2.90
C PHE A 284 16.64 10.87 -3.45
N SER A 285 15.57 10.07 -3.60
CA SER A 285 14.22 10.53 -3.97
C SER A 285 13.16 9.91 -3.08
N ASP A 286 12.55 10.72 -2.21
CA ASP A 286 11.51 10.28 -1.26
C ASP A 286 10.31 9.65 -1.98
N LEU A 287 9.91 10.21 -3.12
CA LEU A 287 8.77 9.72 -3.91
C LEU A 287 9.05 8.35 -4.53
N ILE A 288 10.23 8.17 -5.15
CA ILE A 288 10.61 6.91 -5.78
C ILE A 288 10.82 5.84 -4.70
N ALA A 289 11.56 6.16 -3.64
CA ALA A 289 11.81 5.25 -2.53
C ALA A 289 10.51 4.78 -1.87
N SER A 290 9.58 5.69 -1.60
CA SER A 290 8.30 5.35 -0.99
C SER A 290 7.42 4.47 -1.89
N ARG A 291 7.32 4.78 -3.19
CA ARG A 291 6.54 4.01 -4.17
C ARG A 291 7.09 2.61 -4.43
N MET A 292 8.41 2.45 -4.51
CA MET A 292 9.03 1.14 -4.77
C MET A 292 9.02 0.24 -3.53
N SER A 293 9.32 0.79 -2.36
CA SER A 293 9.39 0.02 -1.11
C SER A 293 8.02 -0.47 -0.60
N ILE A 294 6.91 0.10 -1.07
CA ILE A 294 5.58 -0.27 -0.55
C ILE A 294 5.20 -1.73 -0.84
N TYR A 295 5.62 -2.27 -1.99
CA TYR A 295 5.34 -3.66 -2.36
C TYR A 295 5.96 -4.67 -1.39
N PHE A 296 7.00 -4.28 -0.65
CA PHE A 296 7.58 -5.10 0.41
C PHE A 296 6.84 -4.89 1.74
N ARG A 297 6.51 -3.63 2.04
CA ARG A 297 5.83 -3.24 3.28
C ARG A 297 4.42 -3.75 3.43
N MET A 298 3.72 -3.98 2.32
CA MET A 298 2.38 -4.56 2.35
C MET A 298 2.28 -5.91 3.09
N PHE A 299 3.41 -6.60 3.29
CA PHE A 299 3.49 -7.83 4.08
C PHE A 299 3.59 -7.60 5.59
N GLU A 300 3.66 -6.35 6.08
CA GLU A 300 3.70 -6.00 7.50
C GLU A 300 2.58 -6.66 8.30
N GLY A 301 1.34 -6.59 7.82
CA GLY A 301 0.19 -7.21 8.50
C GLY A 301 0.33 -8.73 8.65
N LEU A 302 0.87 -9.40 7.63
CA LEU A 302 1.16 -10.84 7.70
C LEU A 302 2.34 -11.11 8.64
N PHE A 303 3.39 -10.31 8.58
CA PHE A 303 4.56 -10.48 9.45
C PHE A 303 4.19 -10.37 10.93
N ILE A 304 3.38 -9.38 11.28
CA ILE A 304 2.89 -9.17 12.64
C ILE A 304 2.04 -10.34 13.10
N PHE A 305 1.14 -10.83 12.25
CA PHE A 305 0.37 -12.04 12.52
C PHE A 305 1.29 -13.24 12.80
N LEU A 306 2.29 -13.48 11.94
CA LEU A 306 3.24 -14.58 12.14
C LEU A 306 4.07 -14.40 13.41
N LEU A 307 4.49 -13.16 13.73
CA LEU A 307 5.21 -12.85 14.96
C LEU A 307 4.36 -13.18 16.20
N LEU A 308 3.12 -12.72 16.26
CA LEU A 308 2.26 -12.89 17.44
C LEU A 308 1.80 -14.34 17.62
N PHE A 309 1.46 -15.03 16.54
CA PHE A 309 0.80 -16.34 16.63
C PHE A 309 1.70 -17.53 16.29
N GLN A 310 2.85 -17.32 15.60
CA GLN A 310 3.68 -18.42 15.09
C GLN A 310 5.18 -18.35 15.45
N SER A 311 5.70 -17.22 15.93
CA SER A 311 7.15 -17.10 16.25
C SER A 311 7.56 -17.74 17.58
N GLY A 312 6.60 -18.06 18.46
CA GLY A 312 6.86 -18.57 19.80
C GLY A 312 7.19 -17.49 20.84
N LEU A 313 7.21 -16.20 20.48
CA LEU A 313 7.44 -15.06 21.39
C LEU A 313 6.23 -14.74 22.29
N LYS A 314 5.53 -15.76 22.82
CA LYS A 314 4.25 -15.60 23.53
C LYS A 314 4.28 -14.63 24.72
N ARG A 315 5.44 -14.42 25.35
CA ARG A 315 5.64 -13.48 26.48
C ARG A 315 5.74 -12.02 26.03
N LEU A 316 6.14 -11.79 24.78
CA LEU A 316 6.29 -10.45 24.19
C LEU A 316 5.09 -10.04 23.33
N ASN A 317 4.08 -10.89 23.17
CA ASN A 317 2.93 -10.63 22.30
C ASN A 317 2.24 -9.29 22.61
N MET A 318 2.04 -8.98 23.89
CA MET A 318 1.38 -7.72 24.27
C MET A 318 2.27 -6.51 23.95
N GLN A 319 3.57 -6.60 24.21
CA GLN A 319 4.54 -5.55 23.91
C GLN A 319 4.65 -5.32 22.40
N ILE A 320 4.72 -6.38 21.60
CA ILE A 320 4.71 -6.32 20.14
C ILE A 320 3.38 -5.72 19.65
N GLY A 321 2.26 -6.13 20.24
CA GLY A 321 0.94 -5.59 19.93
C GLY A 321 0.83 -4.09 20.19
N VAL A 322 1.25 -3.63 21.37
CA VAL A 322 1.28 -2.22 21.76
C VAL A 322 2.23 -1.42 20.87
N TYR A 323 3.41 -1.96 20.57
CA TYR A 323 4.37 -1.35 19.65
C TYR A 323 3.75 -1.06 18.28
N TYR A 324 3.12 -2.06 17.66
CA TYR A 324 2.47 -1.88 16.37
C TYR A 324 1.21 -1.03 16.44
N PHE A 325 0.52 -1.01 17.58
CA PHE A 325 -0.60 -0.09 17.82
C PHE A 325 -0.15 1.37 17.76
N PHE A 326 0.97 1.72 18.41
CA PHE A 326 1.52 3.08 18.34
C PHE A 326 1.96 3.45 16.93
N ILE A 327 2.66 2.55 16.22
CA ILE A 327 3.05 2.77 14.82
C ILE A 327 1.80 3.00 13.95
N ALA A 328 0.77 2.17 14.10
CA ALA A 328 -0.49 2.30 13.39
C ALA A 328 -1.17 3.65 13.66
N CYS A 329 -1.18 4.14 14.91
CA CYS A 329 -1.73 5.45 15.24
C CYS A 329 -0.98 6.59 14.52
N ILE A 330 0.35 6.54 14.52
CA ILE A 330 1.19 7.55 13.84
C ILE A 330 0.91 7.55 12.34
N LEU A 331 0.93 6.36 11.71
CA LEU A 331 0.72 6.21 10.27
C LEU A 331 -0.69 6.63 9.84
N PHE A 332 -1.71 6.22 10.59
CA PHE A 332 -3.10 6.57 10.31
C PHE A 332 -3.35 8.07 10.39
N THR A 333 -2.84 8.71 11.45
CA THR A 333 -2.93 10.16 11.63
C THR A 333 -2.22 10.91 10.50
N LYS A 334 -1.02 10.45 10.14
CA LYS A 334 -0.22 11.01 9.04
C LYS A 334 -0.91 10.84 7.68
N ASP A 335 -1.58 9.72 7.43
CA ASP A 335 -2.30 9.50 6.17
C ASP A 335 -3.60 10.31 6.09
N ILE A 336 -4.35 10.48 7.18
CA ILE A 336 -5.48 11.44 7.22
C ILE A 336 -4.98 12.87 6.98
N GLY A 337 -3.89 13.27 7.65
CA GLY A 337 -3.29 14.59 7.44
C GLY A 337 -2.89 14.82 5.99
N ALA A 338 -2.24 13.83 5.37
CA ALA A 338 -1.88 13.88 3.95
C ALA A 338 -3.11 13.96 3.04
N PHE A 339 -4.21 13.27 3.36
CA PHE A 339 -5.45 13.34 2.59
C PHE A 339 -6.07 14.75 2.64
N ILE A 340 -6.07 15.38 3.80
CA ILE A 340 -6.56 16.75 3.96
C ILE A 340 -5.72 17.72 3.13
N SER A 341 -4.38 17.66 3.30
CA SER A 341 -3.47 18.61 2.67
C SER A 341 -3.36 18.43 1.16
N GLN A 342 -3.21 17.18 0.68
CA GLN A 342 -3.02 16.89 -0.75
C GLN A 342 -4.34 16.75 -1.50
N GLY A 343 -5.43 16.42 -0.81
CA GLY A 343 -6.77 16.36 -1.39
C GLY A 343 -7.50 17.70 -1.40
N GLU A 344 -6.86 18.80 -0.98
CA GLU A 344 -7.42 20.16 -0.94
C GLU A 344 -8.74 20.26 -0.15
N TYR A 345 -8.81 19.54 0.99
CA TYR A 345 -9.99 19.60 1.85
C TYR A 345 -10.02 20.90 2.65
N ARG A 346 -11.22 21.43 2.84
CA ARG A 346 -11.51 22.60 3.69
C ARG A 346 -12.49 22.22 4.79
N ASN A 347 -12.60 23.10 5.79
CA ASN A 347 -13.59 22.98 6.87
C ASN A 347 -13.53 21.66 7.67
N CYS A 348 -12.38 20.98 7.64
CA CYS A 348 -12.11 19.79 8.43
C CYS A 348 -10.68 19.78 8.95
N ASN A 349 -10.45 19.02 10.01
CA ASN A 349 -9.14 18.72 10.54
C ASN A 349 -8.97 17.20 10.64
N ILE A 350 -7.84 16.75 11.17
CA ILE A 350 -7.50 15.32 11.29
C ILE A 350 -8.58 14.52 12.04
N ILE A 351 -9.26 15.13 13.02
CA ILE A 351 -10.31 14.48 13.82
C ILE A 351 -11.65 14.51 13.07
N THR A 352 -11.97 15.63 12.44
CA THR A 352 -13.26 15.88 11.78
C THR A 352 -13.29 15.53 10.29
N TYR A 353 -12.26 14.86 9.77
CA TYR A 353 -12.20 14.46 8.36
C TYR A 353 -13.45 13.66 7.95
N PRO A 354 -14.25 14.16 6.99
CA PRO A 354 -15.54 13.60 6.64
C PRO A 354 -15.37 12.32 5.81
N TYR A 355 -16.36 11.43 5.89
CA TYR A 355 -16.49 10.34 4.94
C TYR A 355 -17.64 10.68 3.97
N LEU A 356 -17.28 11.06 2.76
CA LEU A 356 -18.21 11.43 1.69
C LEU A 356 -18.62 10.23 0.84
N THR A 357 -19.91 10.07 0.61
CA THR A 357 -20.53 8.92 -0.02
C THR A 357 -21.25 9.29 -1.30
N VAL A 358 -21.62 8.26 -2.06
CA VAL A 358 -22.51 8.40 -3.22
C VAL A 358 -23.92 8.91 -2.88
N PHE A 359 -24.28 8.96 -1.59
CA PHE A 359 -25.57 9.47 -1.11
C PHE A 359 -25.51 10.93 -0.65
N ASP A 360 -24.31 11.51 -0.52
CA ASP A 360 -24.16 12.91 -0.14
C ASP A 360 -24.45 13.83 -1.33
N ASP A 361 -25.09 14.96 -1.06
CA ASP A 361 -25.39 15.94 -2.08
C ASP A 361 -24.16 16.74 -2.52
N ASN A 362 -24.24 17.36 -3.71
CA ASN A 362 -23.14 18.14 -4.26
C ASN A 362 -22.77 19.33 -3.36
N GLN A 363 -23.74 19.88 -2.59
CA GLN A 363 -23.47 20.97 -1.65
C GLN A 363 -22.56 20.53 -0.50
N THR A 364 -22.80 19.35 0.05
CA THR A 364 -21.99 18.73 1.11
C THR A 364 -20.59 18.42 0.60
N ILE A 365 -20.47 17.92 -0.63
CA ILE A 365 -19.16 17.66 -1.24
C ILE A 365 -18.38 18.96 -1.45
N MET A 366 -19.04 20.00 -1.99
CA MET A 366 -18.44 21.33 -2.19
C MET A 366 -18.09 22.04 -0.88
N TYR A 367 -18.83 21.78 0.20
CA TYR A 367 -18.49 22.31 1.52
C TYR A 367 -17.11 21.84 2.00
N TYR A 368 -16.73 20.61 1.65
CA TYR A 368 -15.44 20.03 2.05
C TYR A 368 -14.36 20.11 0.97
N ARG A 369 -14.69 20.24 -0.33
CA ARG A 369 -13.70 20.24 -1.43
C ARG A 369 -13.86 21.44 -2.36
N HIS A 370 -12.74 22.09 -2.69
CA HIS A 370 -12.70 23.31 -3.52
C HIS A 370 -12.86 23.05 -5.03
N ASN A 371 -12.33 21.94 -5.52
CA ASN A 371 -12.24 21.62 -6.94
C ASN A 371 -13.14 20.42 -7.27
N LEU A 372 -14.43 20.66 -7.48
CA LEU A 372 -15.12 19.86 -8.48
C LEU A 372 -14.66 20.42 -9.82
N SER A 373 -13.98 19.59 -10.63
CA SER A 373 -13.61 20.03 -11.98
C SER A 373 -14.87 20.56 -12.68
N SER A 374 -14.69 21.49 -13.61
CA SER A 374 -15.78 22.14 -14.36
C SER A 374 -16.80 21.19 -15.00
N ALA A 375 -16.49 19.88 -15.03
CA ALA A 375 -17.35 18.81 -15.48
C ALA A 375 -18.47 18.38 -14.49
N ASP A 376 -18.39 18.68 -13.19
CA ASP A 376 -19.49 18.37 -12.25
C ASP A 376 -20.58 19.47 -12.23
N ARG A 377 -20.43 20.51 -13.06
CA ARG A 377 -21.49 21.51 -13.27
C ARG A 377 -22.52 21.06 -14.34
N ILE A 378 -22.34 19.90 -14.95
CA ILE A 378 -23.10 19.45 -16.14
C ILE A 378 -23.78 18.07 -15.95
N GLU A 379 -23.53 17.35 -14.85
CA GLU A 379 -24.45 16.28 -14.37
C GLU A 379 -25.42 16.86 -13.34
#